data_AF-A0A0L0DQH2-F1
#
_entry.id   AF-A0A0L0DQH2-F1
#
_cell.length_a   1.000
_cell.length_b   1.000
_cell.length_c   1.000
_cell.angle_alpha   90.00
_cell.angle_beta   90.00
_cell.angle_gamma   90.00
#
_symmetry.space_group_name_H-M   'P 1'
#
loop_
_entity.id
_entity.type
_entity.pdbx_description
1 polymer ?
#
loop_
_entity_poly.entity_id
_entity_poly.type
_entity_poly.pdbx_seq_one_letter_code
_entity_poly.pdbx_strand_id
1 'polypeptide(L)'
;MDTCSAAAGWRAFYLVGLAALFGLLLLDLTKLASADVVVLFALHLLQRAIETWCVHVYSPRKLSLFHLAAGVGFYLAMPMAVASAAVAAAGSSRLSLPPAPPFSPPFSLARLFKSLPMLPLPVHGHLAPVRGEVIVYFAIAAAGRWHHALTTGVLFVVINLAVTASATAEWYVAKFGQDAIVGKARLIPGVW
;
A
#
# COMPACT_ATOMS: atom_id res chain seq x y z
N MET A 1 -24.59 -8.68 -13.52
CA MET A 1 -23.50 -7.85 -12.92
C MET A 1 -22.27 -8.03 -13.78
N ASP A 2 -21.79 -6.94 -14.38
CA ASP A 2 -20.57 -6.96 -15.20
C ASP A 2 -19.37 -7.27 -14.31
N THR A 3 -18.57 -8.25 -14.74
CA THR A 3 -17.49 -8.80 -13.94
C THR A 3 -16.27 -9.01 -14.81
N CYS A 4 -15.10 -8.68 -14.27
CA CYS A 4 -13.81 -8.89 -14.94
C CYS A 4 -13.10 -10.11 -14.33
N SER A 5 -12.19 -10.72 -15.09
CA SER A 5 -11.25 -11.69 -14.53
C SER A 5 -10.49 -11.04 -13.37
N ALA A 6 -10.37 -11.74 -12.23
CA ALA A 6 -9.60 -11.24 -11.09
C ALA A 6 -8.18 -10.87 -11.52
N ALA A 7 -7.53 -11.71 -12.34
CA ALA A 7 -6.18 -11.43 -12.84
C ALA A 7 -6.08 -10.13 -13.62
N ALA A 8 -7.04 -9.88 -14.53
CA ALA A 8 -7.06 -8.63 -15.29
C ALA A 8 -7.34 -7.41 -14.39
N GLY A 9 -8.26 -7.55 -13.42
CA GLY A 9 -8.58 -6.46 -12.50
C GLY A 9 -7.43 -6.07 -11.59
N TRP A 10 -6.76 -7.04 -10.96
CA TRP A 10 -5.59 -6.75 -10.10
C TRP A 10 -4.43 -6.15 -10.90
N ARG A 11 -4.17 -6.63 -12.12
CA ARG A 11 -3.14 -6.03 -13.00
C ARG A 11 -3.47 -4.59 -13.36
N ALA A 12 -4.75 -4.29 -13.64
CA ALA A 12 -5.18 -2.94 -14.00
C ALA A 12 -4.86 -1.93 -12.89
N PHE A 13 -5.04 -2.29 -11.61
CA PHE A 13 -4.71 -1.43 -10.47
C PHE A 13 -3.27 -0.91 -10.52
N TYR A 14 -2.32 -1.83 -10.62
CA TYR A 14 -0.91 -1.49 -10.55
C TYR A 14 -0.41 -0.84 -11.84
N LEU A 15 -0.93 -1.21 -13.02
CA LEU A 15 -0.61 -0.52 -14.27
C LEU A 15 -1.10 0.92 -14.26
N VAL A 16 -2.34 1.16 -13.79
CA VAL A 16 -2.87 2.51 -13.68
C VAL A 16 -2.04 3.33 -12.70
N GLY A 17 -1.68 2.77 -11.55
CA GLY A 17 -0.80 3.44 -10.59
C GLY A 17 0.57 3.79 -11.16
N LEU A 18 1.23 2.85 -11.86
CA LEU A 18 2.52 3.07 -12.51
C LEU A 18 2.42 4.13 -13.62
N ALA A 19 1.37 4.05 -14.46
CA ALA A 19 1.14 5.01 -15.54
C ALA A 19 0.87 6.41 -14.99
N ALA A 20 0.08 6.54 -13.92
CA ALA A 20 -0.19 7.81 -13.28
C ALA A 20 1.07 8.42 -12.64
N LEU A 21 1.88 7.60 -11.94
CA LEU A 21 3.16 8.06 -11.40
C LEU A 21 4.14 8.47 -12.50
N PHE A 22 4.22 7.70 -13.58
CA PHE A 22 5.03 8.04 -14.75
C PHE A 22 4.57 9.33 -15.42
N GLY A 23 3.26 9.54 -15.54
CA GLY A 23 2.69 10.80 -16.03
C GLY A 23 3.11 11.99 -15.17
N LEU A 24 3.10 11.86 -13.84
CA LEU A 24 3.58 12.92 -12.94
C LEU A 24 5.08 13.19 -13.09
N LEU A 25 5.89 12.16 -13.35
CA LEU A 25 7.32 12.29 -13.64
C LEU A 25 7.54 13.04 -14.96
N LEU A 26 6.82 12.69 -16.01
CA LEU A 26 6.91 13.35 -17.33
C LEU A 26 6.46 14.81 -17.29
N LEU A 27 5.42 15.11 -16.51
CA LEU A 27 4.92 16.47 -16.31
C LEU A 27 5.78 17.28 -15.32
N ASP A 28 6.86 16.70 -14.82
CA ASP A 28 7.80 17.34 -13.90
C ASP A 28 7.17 17.79 -12.56
N LEU A 29 5.95 17.29 -12.28
CA LEU A 29 5.18 17.61 -11.07
C LEU A 29 5.79 16.96 -9.81
N THR A 30 6.69 16.00 -10.01
CA THR A 30 7.44 15.31 -8.94
C THR A 30 8.67 16.08 -8.46
N LYS A 31 9.17 17.11 -9.17
CA LYS A 31 10.25 17.98 -8.65
C LYS A 31 9.87 18.72 -7.38
N LEU A 32 8.56 18.85 -7.15
CA LEU A 32 8.02 19.44 -5.94
C LEU A 32 8.01 18.43 -4.77
N ALA A 33 8.12 17.12 -5.05
CA ALA A 33 8.01 16.04 -4.08
C ALA A 33 9.37 15.71 -3.49
N SER A 34 9.37 15.31 -2.21
CA SER A 34 10.54 14.63 -1.64
C SER A 34 10.82 13.36 -2.45
N ALA A 35 12.04 13.22 -2.96
CA ALA A 35 12.48 12.06 -3.73
C ALA A 35 12.15 10.73 -3.03
N ASP A 36 12.26 10.69 -1.69
CA ASP A 36 11.95 9.53 -0.87
C ASP A 36 10.51 9.03 -1.05
N VAL A 37 9.52 9.94 -1.09
CA VAL A 37 8.10 9.57 -1.26
C VAL A 37 7.86 8.97 -2.64
N VAL A 38 8.42 9.59 -3.68
CA VAL A 38 8.30 9.12 -5.06
C VAL A 38 8.95 7.74 -5.21
N VAL A 39 10.16 7.57 -4.67
CA VAL A 39 10.89 6.30 -4.71
C VAL A 39 10.16 5.21 -3.94
N LEU A 40 9.72 5.47 -2.70
CA LEU A 40 8.97 4.51 -1.90
C LEU A 40 7.68 4.07 -2.60
N PHE A 41 6.94 5.02 -3.17
CA PHE A 41 5.70 4.70 -3.88
C PHE A 41 5.95 3.97 -5.20
N ALA A 42 6.97 4.35 -5.98
CA ALA A 42 7.37 3.65 -7.19
C ALA A 42 7.77 2.20 -6.92
N LEU A 43 8.60 1.98 -5.90
CA LEU A 43 9.04 0.65 -5.49
C LEU A 43 7.87 -0.20 -5.00
N HIS A 44 6.94 0.40 -4.25
CA HIS A 44 5.72 -0.28 -3.84
C HIS A 44 4.90 -0.75 -5.03
N LEU A 45 4.61 0.15 -5.99
CA LEU A 45 3.84 -0.20 -7.19
C LEU A 45 4.53 -1.27 -8.04
N LEU A 46 5.85 -1.15 -8.21
CA LEU A 46 6.64 -2.12 -8.97
C LEU A 46 6.64 -3.49 -8.30
N GLN A 47 6.84 -3.54 -6.97
CA GLN A 47 6.75 -4.80 -6.21
C GLN A 47 5.38 -5.44 -6.37
N ARG A 48 4.30 -4.66 -6.19
CA ARG A 48 2.93 -5.19 -6.32
C ARG A 48 2.64 -5.67 -7.74
N ALA A 49 3.15 -4.98 -8.76
CA ALA A 49 3.06 -5.43 -10.15
C ALA A 49 3.82 -6.76 -10.33
N ILE A 50 5.08 -6.85 -9.91
CA ILE A 50 5.85 -8.10 -10.04
C ILE A 50 5.15 -9.27 -9.33
N GLU A 51 4.68 -9.08 -8.09
CA GLU A 51 3.95 -10.12 -7.36
C GLU A 51 2.68 -10.57 -8.11
N THR A 52 1.93 -9.62 -8.67
CA THR A 52 0.70 -9.89 -9.43
C THR A 52 0.98 -10.69 -10.71
N TRP A 53 2.11 -10.48 -11.38
CA TRP A 53 2.43 -11.23 -12.61
C TRP A 53 3.12 -12.56 -12.34
N CYS A 54 4.03 -12.60 -11.37
CA CYS A 54 4.98 -13.69 -11.22
C CYS A 54 4.60 -14.67 -10.10
N VAL A 55 3.90 -14.21 -9.06
CA VAL A 55 3.69 -14.98 -7.83
C VAL A 55 2.22 -15.27 -7.56
N HIS A 56 1.33 -14.35 -7.93
CA HIS A 56 -0.05 -14.41 -7.47
C HIS A 56 -0.86 -15.52 -8.15
N VAL A 57 -1.47 -16.37 -7.32
CA VAL A 57 -2.41 -17.40 -7.76
C VAL A 57 -3.82 -16.86 -7.62
N TYR A 58 -4.51 -16.73 -8.76
CA TYR A 58 -5.85 -16.14 -8.80
C TYR A 58 -6.92 -17.16 -8.50
N SER A 59 -7.88 -16.76 -7.65
CA SER A 59 -9.14 -17.49 -7.49
C SER A 59 -9.98 -17.40 -8.78
N PRO A 60 -10.76 -18.44 -9.12
CA PRO A 60 -11.72 -18.39 -10.23
C PRO A 60 -12.84 -17.35 -10.01
N ARG A 61 -12.96 -16.78 -8.80
CA ARG A 61 -13.95 -15.76 -8.47
C ARG A 61 -13.68 -14.49 -9.27
N LYS A 62 -14.71 -13.99 -9.96
CA LYS A 62 -14.59 -12.75 -10.72
C LYS A 62 -14.57 -11.53 -9.81
N LEU A 63 -13.88 -10.48 -10.25
CA LEU A 63 -13.84 -9.20 -9.55
C LEU A 63 -15.09 -8.39 -9.89
N SER A 64 -15.76 -7.83 -8.88
CA SER A 64 -16.88 -6.93 -9.12
C SER A 64 -16.41 -5.62 -9.75
N LEU A 65 -17.22 -5.03 -10.63
CA LEU A 65 -16.90 -3.76 -11.27
C LEU A 65 -16.73 -2.62 -10.25
N PHE A 66 -17.48 -2.65 -9.15
CA PHE A 66 -17.33 -1.69 -8.06
C PHE A 66 -15.95 -1.78 -7.40
N HIS A 67 -15.47 -3.00 -7.11
CA HIS A 67 -14.13 -3.18 -6.54
C HIS A 67 -13.05 -2.75 -7.53
N LEU A 68 -13.25 -3.03 -8.82
CA LEU A 68 -12.37 -2.55 -9.89
C LEU A 68 -12.32 -1.01 -9.91
N ALA A 69 -13.48 -0.34 -9.90
CA ALA A 69 -13.56 1.12 -9.92
C ALA A 69 -12.91 1.74 -8.67
N ALA A 70 -13.17 1.19 -7.49
CA ALA A 70 -12.56 1.64 -6.24
C ALA A 70 -11.05 1.49 -6.24
N GLY A 71 -10.53 0.34 -6.70
CA GLY A 71 -9.09 0.11 -6.81
C GLY A 71 -8.43 1.07 -7.81
N VAL A 72 -8.97 1.19 -9.01
CA VAL A 72 -8.47 2.14 -10.02
C VAL A 72 -8.48 3.58 -9.49
N GLY A 73 -9.57 4.00 -8.84
CA GLY A 73 -9.68 5.33 -8.24
C GLY A 73 -8.61 5.58 -7.18
N PHE A 74 -8.35 4.60 -6.32
CA PHE A 74 -7.29 4.67 -5.32
C PHE A 74 -5.89 4.81 -5.95
N TYR A 75 -5.58 4.00 -6.98
CA TYR A 75 -4.29 4.04 -7.65
C TYR A 75 -4.08 5.28 -8.53
N LEU A 76 -5.14 5.98 -8.92
CA LEU A 76 -5.06 7.33 -9.51
C LEU A 76 -4.88 8.42 -8.44
N ALA A 77 -5.57 8.31 -7.32
CA ALA A 77 -5.55 9.31 -6.26
C ALA A 77 -4.21 9.36 -5.51
N MET A 78 -3.56 8.21 -5.28
CA MET A 78 -2.30 8.15 -4.54
C MET A 78 -1.13 8.92 -5.18
N PRO A 79 -0.85 8.80 -6.49
CA PRO A 79 0.11 9.66 -7.17
C PRO A 79 -0.21 11.15 -7.00
N MET A 80 -1.49 11.54 -7.10
CA MET A 80 -1.92 12.93 -6.87
C MET A 80 -1.71 13.37 -5.42
N ALA A 81 -1.88 12.46 -4.45
CA ALA A 81 -1.57 12.71 -3.05
C ALA A 81 -0.06 12.96 -2.84
N VAL A 82 0.80 12.22 -3.55
CA VAL A 82 2.26 12.47 -3.57
C VAL A 82 2.57 13.85 -4.14
N ALA A 83 1.97 14.22 -5.28
CA ALA A 83 2.17 15.53 -5.91
C ALA A 83 1.56 16.70 -5.11
N SER A 84 0.52 16.49 -4.33
CA SER A 84 -0.03 17.55 -3.45
C SER A 84 0.79 17.75 -2.18
N ALA A 85 1.29 16.66 -1.56
CA ALA A 85 2.19 16.75 -0.42
C ALA A 85 3.47 17.53 -0.75
N ALA A 86 3.98 17.29 -1.96
CA ALA A 86 5.05 18.01 -2.61
C ALA A 86 4.82 19.53 -2.70
N VAL A 87 3.70 19.94 -3.33
CA VAL A 87 3.31 21.34 -3.46
C VAL A 87 3.17 22.01 -2.08
N ALA A 88 2.56 21.33 -1.11
CA ALA A 88 2.38 21.84 0.25
C ALA A 88 3.71 22.08 0.98
N ALA A 89 4.69 21.20 0.79
CA ALA A 89 6.03 21.34 1.36
C ALA A 89 6.80 22.52 0.73
N ALA A 90 6.70 22.69 -0.59
CA ALA A 90 7.30 23.83 -1.30
C ALA A 90 6.66 25.17 -0.89
N GLY A 91 5.34 25.22 -0.72
CA GLY A 91 4.61 26.41 -0.27
C GLY A 91 4.96 26.81 1.17
N SER A 92 5.16 25.84 2.05
CA SER A 92 5.54 26.07 3.46
C SER A 92 6.96 26.62 3.61
N SER A 93 7.83 26.44 2.61
CA SER A 93 9.20 26.96 2.61
C SER A 93 9.28 28.49 2.39
N ARG A 94 8.17 29.12 1.97
CA ARG A 94 8.06 30.59 1.83
C ARG A 94 7.56 31.30 3.08
N LEU A 95 6.97 30.57 4.02
CA LEU A 95 6.68 31.08 5.37
C LEU A 95 7.83 30.60 6.26
N SER A 96 8.65 31.52 6.76
CA SER A 96 9.76 31.24 7.67
C SER A 96 9.26 30.63 8.98
N LEU A 97 8.96 29.33 8.98
CA LEU A 97 8.81 28.49 10.15
C LEU A 97 10.21 28.09 10.65
N PRO A 98 10.41 27.95 11.97
CA PRO A 98 11.66 27.44 12.52
C PRO A 98 11.99 26.08 11.89
N PRO A 99 13.29 25.76 11.73
CA PRO A 99 13.71 24.49 11.17
C PRO A 99 13.01 23.37 11.91
N ALA A 100 12.24 22.56 11.19
CA ALA A 100 11.70 21.33 11.75
C ALA A 100 12.88 20.53 12.32
N PRO A 101 12.72 19.88 13.50
CA PRO A 101 13.75 18.98 13.98
C PRO A 101 14.08 17.97 12.87
N PRO A 102 15.35 17.59 12.69
CA PRO A 102 15.74 16.64 11.65
C PRO A 102 14.99 15.34 11.91
N PHE A 103 13.88 15.15 11.20
CA PHE A 103 13.19 13.87 11.17
C PHE A 103 14.06 12.97 10.32
N SER A 104 15.04 12.36 10.97
CA SER A 104 15.69 11.17 10.44
C SER A 104 14.60 10.12 10.43
N PRO A 105 14.06 9.69 9.27
CA PRO A 105 13.12 8.58 9.30
C PRO A 105 13.83 7.44 10.04
N PRO A 106 13.26 6.87 11.11
CA PRO A 106 13.91 5.77 11.84
C PRO A 106 14.09 4.52 10.96
N PHE A 107 13.56 4.57 9.75
CA PHE A 107 13.62 3.58 8.70
C PHE A 107 14.62 4.03 7.62
N SER A 108 15.89 3.60 7.77
CA SER A 108 16.76 3.50 6.60
C SER A 108 16.02 2.67 5.54
N LEU A 109 15.99 3.13 4.28
CA LEU A 109 15.42 2.38 3.16
C LEU A 109 15.97 0.95 3.10
N ALA A 110 17.25 0.76 3.45
CA ALA A 110 17.88 -0.56 3.54
C ALA A 110 17.31 -1.44 4.67
N ARG A 111 16.87 -0.83 5.78
CA ARG A 111 16.23 -1.52 6.90
C ARG A 111 14.77 -1.84 6.59
N LEU A 112 14.06 -0.94 5.91
CA LEU A 112 12.69 -1.14 5.39
C LEU A 112 12.63 -2.24 4.33
N PHE A 113 13.60 -2.29 3.41
CA PHE A 113 13.72 -3.37 2.43
C PHE A 113 14.03 -4.72 3.08
N LYS A 114 14.85 -4.75 4.14
CA LYS A 114 15.11 -5.96 4.92
C LYS A 114 13.91 -6.46 5.71
N SER A 115 13.01 -5.56 6.12
CA SER A 115 11.79 -5.90 6.86
C SER A 115 10.55 -6.05 5.97
N LEU A 116 10.65 -5.79 4.67
CA LEU A 116 9.67 -6.19 3.67
C LEU A 116 9.93 -7.66 3.32
N PRO A 117 9.12 -8.63 3.77
CA PRO A 117 9.27 -10.01 3.34
C PRO A 117 8.96 -10.09 1.84
N MET A 118 10.00 -9.93 1.03
CA MET A 118 10.02 -10.31 -0.38
C MET A 118 10.14 -11.83 -0.44
N LEU A 119 9.09 -12.58 -0.10
CA LEU A 119 8.94 -14.00 -0.43
C LEU A 119 7.55 -14.51 0.04
N PRO A 120 6.94 -15.48 -0.66
CA PRO A 120 5.73 -16.13 -0.17
C PRO A 120 6.15 -17.04 0.98
N LEU A 121 5.85 -16.65 2.22
CA LEU A 121 6.09 -17.57 3.33
C LEU A 121 4.99 -18.64 3.33
N PRO A 122 5.36 -19.93 3.14
CA PRO A 122 4.45 -21.00 3.44
C PRO A 122 4.26 -21.05 4.96
N VAL A 123 3.04 -21.47 5.34
CA VAL A 123 2.70 -22.23 6.54
C VAL A 123 3.93 -22.57 7.38
N HIS A 124 4.03 -22.03 8.61
CA HIS A 124 4.53 -22.64 9.86
C HIS A 124 4.83 -21.50 10.87
N GLY A 125 4.08 -21.47 11.98
CA GLY A 125 4.53 -20.87 13.25
C GLY A 125 4.09 -19.44 13.60
N HIS A 126 4.08 -18.47 12.67
CA HIS A 126 3.77 -17.08 13.03
C HIS A 126 2.77 -16.46 12.06
N LEU A 127 1.50 -16.38 12.44
CA LEU A 127 0.52 -15.62 11.67
C LEU A 127 0.73 -14.12 11.89
N ALA A 128 1.19 -13.48 10.81
CA ALA A 128 1.13 -12.07 10.43
C ALA A 128 1.90 -11.06 11.29
N PRO A 129 3.20 -10.79 11.03
CA PRO A 129 3.68 -9.40 11.18
C PRO A 129 2.72 -8.46 10.43
N VAL A 130 2.50 -7.24 10.96
CA VAL A 130 1.72 -6.18 10.28
C VAL A 130 2.02 -6.27 8.79
N ARG A 131 0.99 -6.49 7.97
CA ARG A 131 1.19 -6.72 6.54
C ARG A 131 2.11 -5.64 5.99
N GLY A 132 3.17 -6.06 5.28
CA GLY A 132 4.22 -5.15 4.80
C GLY A 132 3.67 -3.93 4.03
N GLU A 133 2.51 -4.08 3.40
CA GLU A 133 1.77 -3.00 2.75
C GLU A 133 1.40 -1.86 3.72
N VAL A 134 0.88 -2.13 4.92
CA VAL A 134 0.59 -1.10 5.93
C VAL A 134 1.86 -0.33 6.27
N ILE A 135 2.97 -1.04 6.52
CA ILE A 135 4.26 -0.45 6.87
C ILE A 135 4.76 0.48 5.75
N VAL A 136 4.62 0.07 4.49
CA VAL A 136 5.02 0.88 3.33
C VAL A 136 4.19 2.15 3.23
N TYR A 137 2.87 2.07 3.38
CA TYR A 137 2.03 3.26 3.35
C TYR A 137 2.32 4.22 4.51
N PHE A 138 2.62 3.69 5.71
CA PHE A 138 3.11 4.50 6.82
C PHE A 138 4.44 5.18 6.51
N ALA A 139 5.39 4.47 5.88
CA ALA A 139 6.67 5.05 5.47
C ALA A 139 6.49 6.15 4.42
N ILE A 140 5.59 5.96 3.45
CA ILE A 140 5.22 6.96 2.44
C ILE A 140 4.61 8.19 3.11
N ALA A 141 3.65 8.02 4.03
CA ALA A 141 3.04 9.13 4.75
C ALA A 141 4.06 9.88 5.62
N ALA A 142 4.94 9.17 6.33
CA ALA A 142 5.99 9.78 7.13
C ALA A 142 7.00 10.57 6.28
N ALA A 143 7.45 10.01 5.15
CA ALA A 143 8.31 10.71 4.21
C ALA A 143 7.62 11.95 3.61
N GLY A 144 6.30 11.88 3.40
CA GLY A 144 5.47 13.01 3.01
C GLY A 144 5.03 13.90 4.18
N ARG A 145 5.74 13.84 5.32
CA ARG A 145 5.50 14.64 6.53
C ARG A 145 4.06 14.60 7.03
N TRP A 146 3.44 13.43 6.93
CA TRP A 146 2.05 13.18 7.35
C TRP A 146 1.03 14.09 6.65
N HIS A 147 1.27 14.41 5.38
CA HIS A 147 0.30 15.15 4.58
C HIS A 147 -1.07 14.44 4.57
N HIS A 148 -2.14 15.21 4.77
CA HIS A 148 -3.51 14.70 4.97
C HIS A 148 -3.98 13.74 3.87
N ALA A 149 -3.59 13.98 2.61
CA ALA A 149 -3.94 13.08 1.50
C ALA A 149 -3.23 11.72 1.61
N LEU A 150 -1.96 11.71 2.05
CA LEU A 150 -1.19 10.48 2.25
C LEU A 150 -1.65 9.73 3.50
N THR A 151 -1.98 10.43 4.59
CA THR A 151 -2.54 9.80 5.80
C THR A 151 -3.90 9.17 5.53
N THR A 152 -4.72 9.80 4.68
CA THR A 152 -5.99 9.21 4.23
C THR A 152 -5.75 7.92 3.45
N GLY A 153 -4.69 7.88 2.62
CA GLY A 153 -4.23 6.67 1.96
C GLY A 153 -3.86 5.55 2.94
N VAL A 154 -3.13 5.87 4.02
CA VAL A 154 -2.82 4.90 5.10
C VAL A 154 -4.09 4.35 5.72
N LEU A 155 -5.03 5.23 6.09
CA LEU A 155 -6.29 4.82 6.71
C LEU A 155 -7.08 3.87 5.79
N PHE A 156 -7.18 4.22 4.50
CA PHE A 156 -7.83 3.37 3.51
C PHE A 156 -7.17 1.98 3.44
N VAL A 157 -5.83 1.91 3.36
CA VAL A 157 -5.09 0.65 3.31
C VAL A 157 -5.33 -0.18 4.57
N VAL A 158 -5.25 0.43 5.76
CA VAL A 158 -5.51 -0.27 7.02
C VAL A 158 -6.91 -0.86 7.06
N ILE A 159 -7.93 -0.10 6.68
CA ILE A 159 -9.33 -0.57 6.65
C ILE A 159 -9.52 -1.68 5.61
N ASN A 160 -9.04 -1.48 4.38
CA ASN A 160 -9.16 -2.46 3.29
C ASN A 160 -8.52 -3.80 3.68
N LEU A 161 -7.34 -3.72 4.29
CA LEU A 161 -6.63 -4.88 4.81
C LEU A 161 -7.39 -5.49 5.99
N ALA A 162 -7.85 -4.72 6.97
CA ALA A 162 -8.62 -5.25 8.09
C ALA A 162 -9.85 -6.04 7.62
N VAL A 163 -10.67 -5.47 6.72
CA VAL A 163 -11.85 -6.16 6.15
C VAL A 163 -11.43 -7.47 5.45
N THR A 164 -10.36 -7.45 4.67
CA THR A 164 -9.85 -8.64 3.98
C THR A 164 -9.37 -9.71 4.98
N ALA A 165 -8.72 -9.31 6.07
CA ALA A 165 -8.22 -10.21 7.10
C ALA A 165 -9.38 -10.89 7.85
N SER A 166 -10.44 -10.14 8.18
CA SER A 166 -11.68 -10.68 8.77
C SER A 166 -12.32 -11.73 7.88
N ALA A 167 -12.58 -11.39 6.61
CA ALA A 167 -13.22 -12.29 5.67
C ALA A 167 -12.38 -13.55 5.42
N THR A 168 -11.06 -13.40 5.41
CA THR A 168 -10.14 -14.54 5.28
C THR A 168 -10.23 -15.44 6.52
N ALA A 169 -10.21 -14.87 7.73
CA ALA A 169 -10.33 -15.64 8.96
C ALA A 169 -11.66 -16.42 9.04
N GLU A 170 -12.78 -15.79 8.69
CA GLU A 170 -14.09 -16.44 8.62
C GLU A 170 -14.11 -17.59 7.61
N TRP A 171 -13.51 -17.39 6.43
CA TRP A 171 -13.37 -18.44 5.43
C TRP A 171 -12.52 -19.62 5.93
N TYR A 172 -11.42 -19.36 6.65
CA TYR A 172 -10.61 -20.41 7.26
C TYR A 172 -11.38 -21.21 8.31
N VAL A 173 -12.16 -20.54 9.17
CA VAL A 173 -13.02 -21.21 10.16
C VAL A 173 -14.07 -22.07 9.48
N ALA A 174 -14.74 -21.54 8.46
CA ALA A 174 -15.77 -22.29 7.74
C ALA A 174 -15.20 -23.52 7.02
N LYS A 175 -13.95 -23.46 6.56
CA LYS A 175 -13.33 -24.55 5.78
C LYS A 175 -12.60 -25.59 6.63
N PHE A 176 -11.96 -25.17 7.73
CA PHE A 176 -11.06 -26.01 8.51
C PHE A 176 -11.43 -26.10 9.99
N GLY A 177 -12.53 -25.47 10.42
CA GLY A 177 -12.93 -25.40 11.83
C GLY A 177 -12.20 -24.30 12.61
N GLN A 178 -12.61 -24.10 13.87
CA GLN A 178 -12.04 -23.04 14.71
C GLN A 178 -10.55 -23.23 15.01
N ASP A 179 -10.09 -24.47 15.17
CA ASP A 179 -8.69 -24.80 15.50
C ASP A 179 -7.70 -24.26 14.47
N ALA A 180 -8.16 -24.00 13.24
CA ALA A 180 -7.34 -23.44 12.18
C ALA A 180 -6.86 -22.00 12.45
N ILE A 181 -7.56 -21.25 13.31
CA ILE A 181 -7.25 -19.84 13.63
C ILE A 181 -6.89 -19.59 15.10
N VAL A 182 -7.02 -20.59 15.98
CA VAL A 182 -6.67 -20.45 17.40
C VAL A 182 -5.18 -20.09 17.53
N GLY A 183 -4.88 -19.05 18.31
CA GLY A 183 -3.50 -18.57 18.54
C GLY A 183 -2.87 -17.81 17.38
N LYS A 184 -3.64 -17.46 16.35
CA LYS A 184 -3.13 -16.79 15.13
C LYS A 184 -3.72 -15.39 14.99
N ALA A 185 -2.87 -14.38 14.78
CA ALA A 185 -3.31 -13.02 14.53
C ALA A 185 -3.82 -12.84 13.09
N ARG A 186 -4.83 -12.00 12.91
CA ARG A 186 -5.43 -11.69 11.62
C ARG A 186 -4.64 -10.61 10.88
N LEU A 187 -4.20 -9.57 11.60
CA LEU A 187 -3.47 -8.44 11.01
C LEU A 187 -2.38 -7.87 11.95
N ILE A 188 -2.63 -7.81 13.26
CA ILE A 188 -1.73 -7.21 14.24
C ILE A 188 -1.40 -8.25 15.33
N PRO A 189 -0.14 -8.70 15.45
CA PRO A 189 0.27 -9.64 16.49
C PRO A 189 -0.12 -9.16 17.88
N GLY A 190 -0.73 -10.05 18.67
CA GLY A 190 -1.09 -9.77 20.06
C GLY A 190 -2.30 -8.84 20.26
N VAL A 191 -2.93 -8.36 19.19
CA VAL A 191 -4.16 -7.55 19.27
C VAL A 191 -5.30 -8.24 18.54
N TRP A 192 -5.12 -8.51 17.24
CA TRP A 192 -6.20 -8.97 16.37
C TRP A 192 -5.71 -9.76 15.17
#